data_AF-A0A7S0X273-F1
#
_entry.id   AF-A0A7S0X273-F1
#
_cell.length_a   1.000
_cell.length_b   1.000
_cell.length_c   1.000
_cell.angle_alpha   90.00
_cell.angle_beta   90.00
_cell.angle_gamma   90.00
#
_symmetry.space_group_name_H-M   'P 1'
#
loop_
_entity.id
_entity.type
_entity.pdbx_description
1 polymer ?
#
loop_
_entity_poly.entity_id
_entity_poly.type
_entity_poly.pdbx_seq_one_letter_code
_entity_poly.pdbx_strand_id
1 'polypeptide(L)'
;FVIPQASTTRQVVGGEGGVVGSPVTGAVIVVAAGALGANTVVGVAVQTPDVSAAAALRNDGGVGGGRGTWFVVGKIFQITPHRLRFATPITVIIPFDEGNQPTYLGNSEKVMLRASDERGLDWRVVPG
;
A
#
# COMPACT_ATOMS: atom_id res chain seq x y z
N PHE A 1 -3.54 1.28 -23.95
CA PHE A 1 -3.66 2.27 -22.86
C PHE A 1 -2.40 2.16 -22.01
N VAL A 2 -1.71 3.26 -21.70
CA VAL A 2 -0.46 3.21 -20.90
C VAL A 2 -0.84 3.46 -19.45
N ILE A 3 -0.73 2.44 -18.61
CA ILE A 3 -0.97 2.54 -17.17
C ILE A 3 0.18 3.34 -16.56
N PRO A 4 -0.06 4.43 -15.80
CA PRO A 4 0.99 5.15 -15.12
C PRO A 4 1.75 4.23 -14.17
N GLN A 5 3.05 4.09 -14.44
CA GLN A 5 3.97 3.18 -13.73
C GLN A 5 4.09 3.53 -12.24
N ALA A 6 3.87 4.81 -11.91
CA ALA A 6 3.77 5.31 -10.54
C ALA A 6 2.86 6.56 -10.50
N SER A 7 2.15 6.74 -9.39
CA SER A 7 1.41 7.98 -9.07
C SER A 7 1.79 8.42 -7.66
N THR A 8 1.97 9.73 -7.46
CA THR A 8 2.19 10.33 -6.15
C THR A 8 1.28 11.53 -5.98
N THR A 9 0.56 11.59 -4.87
CA THR A 9 -0.27 12.74 -4.49
C THR A 9 0.07 13.13 -3.06
N ARG A 10 0.14 14.44 -2.78
CA ARG A 10 0.47 14.98 -1.46
C ARG A 10 -0.47 16.12 -1.11
N GLN A 11 -0.83 16.22 0.16
CA GLN A 11 -1.68 17.28 0.68
C GLN A 11 -1.28 17.60 2.12
N VAL A 12 -1.42 18.87 2.50
CA VAL A 12 -1.28 19.28 3.91
C VAL A 12 -2.54 18.87 4.65
N VAL A 13 -2.38 18.07 5.70
CA VAL A 13 -3.46 17.61 6.58
C VAL A 13 -3.18 18.14 7.99
N GLY A 14 -4.19 18.78 8.59
CA GLY A 14 -4.10 19.40 9.90
C GLY A 14 -4.96 18.70 10.95
N GLY A 15 -5.21 19.39 12.07
CA GLY A 15 -6.04 18.88 13.17
C GLY A 15 -7.48 18.56 12.78
N GLU A 16 -8.01 19.20 11.74
CA GLU A 16 -9.34 18.91 11.19
C GLU A 16 -9.42 17.55 10.45
N GLY A 17 -8.27 16.91 10.22
CA GLY A 17 -8.17 15.74 9.36
C GLY A 17 -8.23 16.11 7.87
N GLY A 18 -8.55 15.13 7.04
CA GLY A 18 -8.63 15.31 5.60
C GLY A 18 -8.58 14.01 4.81
N VAL A 19 -8.74 14.14 3.50
CA VAL A 19 -8.68 13.01 2.56
C VAL A 19 -7.57 13.28 1.56
N VAL A 20 -6.60 12.36 1.47
CA VAL A 20 -5.51 12.40 0.49
C VAL A 20 -5.70 11.24 -0.47
N GLY A 21 -6.00 11.53 -1.73
CA GLY A 21 -6.29 10.50 -2.72
C GLY A 21 -5.54 10.71 -4.03
N SER A 22 -5.20 9.62 -4.71
CA SER A 22 -4.68 9.64 -6.07
C SER A 22 -5.82 9.38 -7.06
N PRO A 23 -6.26 10.36 -7.88
CA PRO A 23 -7.33 10.16 -8.85
C PRO A 23 -6.95 9.17 -9.95
N VAL A 24 -5.65 8.97 -10.17
CA VAL A 24 -5.11 8.06 -11.17
C VAL A 24 -5.19 6.61 -10.72
N THR A 25 -4.98 6.36 -9.42
CA THR A 25 -4.91 5.00 -8.89
C THR A 25 -6.10 4.61 -8.05
N GLY A 26 -6.96 5.55 -7.67
CA GLY A 26 -8.09 5.35 -6.77
C GLY A 26 -7.69 5.11 -5.32
N ALA A 27 -6.40 5.16 -4.98
CA ALA A 27 -5.94 4.99 -3.61
C ALA A 27 -6.28 6.22 -2.77
N VAL A 28 -6.78 5.99 -1.55
CA VAL A 28 -7.26 7.05 -0.65
C VAL A 28 -6.77 6.81 0.77
N ILE A 29 -6.33 7.88 1.43
CA ILE A 29 -6.06 7.96 2.86
C ILE A 29 -7.10 8.90 3.46
N VAL A 30 -7.89 8.40 4.40
CA VAL A 30 -8.81 9.20 5.20
C VAL A 30 -8.20 9.38 6.58
N VAL A 31 -7.83 10.63 6.89
CA VAL A 31 -7.28 11.05 8.17
C VAL A 31 -8.42 11.68 8.97
N ALA A 32 -8.77 11.07 10.09
CA ALA A 32 -9.81 11.60 10.97
C ALA A 32 -9.36 12.91 11.64
N ALA A 33 -10.33 13.73 12.06
CA ALA A 33 -10.06 14.88 12.91
C ALA A 33 -9.35 14.44 14.20
N GLY A 34 -8.39 15.23 14.65
CA GLY A 34 -7.55 14.95 15.82
C GLY A 34 -6.47 13.88 15.61
N ALA A 35 -6.38 13.25 14.42
CA ALA A 35 -5.36 12.25 14.15
C ALA A 35 -3.93 12.84 14.08
N LEU A 36 -3.82 14.14 13.80
CA LEU A 36 -2.57 14.88 13.72
C LEU A 36 -2.64 16.12 14.61
N GLY A 37 -1.62 16.34 15.43
CA GLY A 37 -1.51 17.52 16.30
C GLY A 37 -0.95 18.77 15.61
N ALA A 38 -0.44 18.63 14.38
CA ALA A 38 0.13 19.71 13.60
C ALA A 38 -0.09 19.49 12.10
N ASN A 39 -0.10 20.58 11.34
CA ASN A 39 -0.17 20.53 9.89
C ASN A 39 1.01 19.73 9.34
N THR A 40 0.69 18.61 8.70
CA THR A 40 1.67 17.64 8.20
C THR A 40 1.40 17.39 6.71
N VAL A 41 2.45 17.35 5.90
CA VAL A 41 2.32 16.93 4.49
C VAL A 41 2.16 15.42 4.48
N VAL A 42 0.96 14.94 4.13
CA VAL A 42 0.67 13.52 3.95
C VAL A 42 0.64 13.22 2.46
N GLY A 43 1.36 12.18 2.07
CA GLY A 43 1.43 11.73 0.69
C GLY A 43 1.05 10.27 0.53
N VAL A 44 0.38 9.97 -0.57
CA VAL A 44 0.17 8.62 -1.08
C VAL A 44 0.97 8.45 -2.36
N ALA A 45 1.80 7.41 -2.41
CA ALA A 45 2.41 6.94 -3.63
C ALA A 45 1.94 5.52 -3.92
N VAL A 46 1.63 5.26 -5.18
CA VAL A 46 1.20 3.95 -5.66
C VAL A 46 2.01 3.60 -6.88
N GLN A 47 2.63 2.43 -6.87
CA GLN A 47 3.49 1.96 -7.95
C GLN A 47 3.30 0.47 -8.21
N THR A 48 3.51 0.05 -9.45
CA THR A 48 3.61 -1.38 -9.74
C THR A 48 4.88 -1.92 -9.07
N PRO A 49 4.83 -3.08 -8.38
CA PRO A 49 6.04 -3.70 -7.84
C PRO A 49 7.07 -3.92 -8.94
N ASP A 50 8.33 -3.62 -8.66
CA ASP A 50 9.41 -3.99 -9.57
C ASP A 50 9.55 -5.53 -9.65
N VAL A 51 10.22 -5.99 -10.71
CA VAL A 51 10.37 -7.43 -10.99
C VAL A 51 11.07 -8.16 -9.83
N SER A 52 12.04 -7.52 -9.18
CA SER A 52 12.79 -8.10 -8.05
C SER A 52 11.95 -8.24 -6.78
N ALA A 53 11.14 -7.24 -6.44
CA ALA A 53 10.23 -7.25 -5.30
C ALA A 53 9.10 -8.25 -5.54
N ALA A 54 8.56 -8.30 -6.76
CA ALA A 54 7.59 -9.32 -7.15
C ALA A 54 8.18 -10.74 -7.03
N ALA A 55 9.41 -10.97 -7.50
CA ALA A 55 10.09 -12.26 -7.37
C ALA A 55 10.40 -12.65 -5.91
N ALA A 56 10.81 -11.69 -5.08
CA ALA A 56 11.02 -11.88 -3.65
C ALA A 56 9.71 -12.27 -2.94
N LEU A 57 8.60 -11.58 -3.24
CA LEU A 57 7.28 -11.90 -2.69
C LEU A 57 6.77 -13.28 -3.11
N ARG A 58 7.02 -13.69 -4.36
CA ARG A 58 6.68 -15.04 -4.86
C ARG A 58 7.60 -16.15 -4.35
N ASN A 59 8.71 -15.78 -3.72
CA ASN A 59 9.79 -16.67 -3.30
C ASN A 59 10.41 -17.46 -4.46
N ASP A 60 10.61 -16.80 -5.61
CA ASP A 60 11.09 -17.45 -6.85
C ASP A 60 12.57 -17.91 -6.79
N GLY A 61 13.30 -17.61 -5.71
CA GLY A 61 14.73 -17.90 -5.55
C GLY A 61 15.14 -18.63 -4.26
N GLY A 62 14.20 -19.02 -3.40
CA GLY A 62 14.50 -19.69 -2.13
C GLY A 62 14.77 -21.19 -2.30
N VAL A 63 15.98 -21.65 -1.99
CA VAL A 63 16.29 -23.08 -1.88
C VAL A 63 15.64 -23.62 -0.60
N GLY A 64 14.46 -24.24 -0.74
CA GLY A 64 13.74 -24.91 0.35
C GLY A 64 12.37 -24.33 0.73
N GLY A 65 11.95 -23.21 0.11
CA GLY A 65 10.59 -22.69 0.25
C GLY A 65 9.72 -23.12 -0.93
N GLY A 66 8.51 -23.60 -0.66
CA GLY A 66 7.55 -23.96 -1.71
C GLY A 66 7.37 -22.80 -2.69
N ARG A 67 7.68 -23.03 -3.97
CA ARG A 67 7.43 -22.06 -5.06
C ARG A 67 5.98 -21.58 -4.99
N GLY A 68 5.75 -20.27 -5.02
CA GLY A 68 4.41 -19.70 -5.17
C GLY A 68 3.64 -19.42 -3.88
N THR A 69 4.31 -19.01 -2.80
CA THR A 69 3.63 -18.73 -1.51
C THR A 69 2.67 -17.54 -1.57
N TRP A 70 2.92 -16.55 -2.44
CA TRP A 70 2.08 -15.35 -2.56
C TRP A 70 1.89 -14.96 -4.03
N PHE A 71 0.64 -14.75 -4.44
CA PHE A 71 0.34 -14.06 -5.68
C PHE A 71 0.20 -12.57 -5.38
N VAL A 72 1.01 -11.74 -6.03
CA VAL A 72 0.89 -10.28 -5.87
C VAL A 72 -0.29 -9.81 -6.73
N VAL A 73 -1.39 -9.48 -6.05
CA VAL A 73 -2.66 -9.09 -6.69
C VAL A 73 -2.77 -7.57 -6.87
N GLY A 74 -1.72 -6.80 -6.55
CA GLY A 74 -1.88 -5.36 -6.39
C GLY A 74 -0.63 -4.51 -6.58
N LYS A 75 -0.85 -3.20 -6.44
CA LYS A 75 0.18 -2.16 -6.48
C LYS A 75 0.82 -2.01 -5.10
N ILE A 76 2.10 -1.63 -5.05
CA ILE A 76 2.74 -1.20 -3.80
C ILE A 76 2.19 0.18 -3.46
N PHE A 77 1.75 0.32 -2.22
CA PHE A 77 1.24 1.56 -1.66
C PHE A 77 2.20 2.07 -0.59
N GLN A 78 2.49 3.37 -0.62
CA GLN A 78 3.41 4.02 0.29
C GLN A 78 2.80 5.31 0.83
N ILE A 79 2.80 5.43 2.17
CA ILE A 79 2.46 6.68 2.86
C ILE A 79 3.75 7.43 3.16
N THR A 80 3.73 8.74 2.91
CA THR A 80 4.80 9.65 3.32
C THR A 80 4.26 10.74 4.25
N PRO A 81 5.02 11.15 5.28
CA PRO A 81 6.32 10.61 5.68
C PRO A 81 6.21 9.21 6.30
N HIS A 82 7.28 8.43 6.16
CA HIS A 82 7.37 7.13 6.84
C HIS A 82 7.43 7.32 8.35
N ARG A 83 6.97 6.30 9.09
CA ARG A 83 6.98 6.27 10.57
C ARG A 83 6.15 7.39 11.22
N LEU A 84 5.30 8.07 10.44
CA LEU A 84 4.29 8.96 10.98
C LEU A 84 3.36 8.17 11.91
N ARG A 85 3.14 8.69 13.11
CA ARG A 85 2.20 8.13 14.08
C ARG A 85 0.97 9.03 14.13
N PHE A 86 -0.19 8.42 13.93
CA PHE A 86 -1.48 9.08 14.09
C PHE A 86 -1.98 8.83 15.51
N ALA A 87 -2.59 9.85 16.12
CA ALA A 87 -3.19 9.73 17.45
C ALA A 87 -4.46 8.87 17.44
N THR A 88 -5.12 8.77 16.29
CA THR A 88 -6.31 7.95 16.06
C THR A 88 -6.11 7.07 14.81
N PRO A 89 -6.86 5.96 14.69
CA PRO A 89 -6.81 5.14 13.48
C PRO A 89 -7.15 5.94 12.23
N ILE A 90 -6.42 5.68 11.15
CA ILE A 90 -6.71 6.21 9.81
C ILE A 90 -7.24 5.10 8.92
N THR A 91 -8.04 5.47 7.92
CA THR A 91 -8.51 4.49 6.93
C THR A 91 -7.67 4.61 5.67
N VAL A 92 -7.19 3.47 5.17
CA VAL A 92 -6.45 3.39 3.91
C VAL A 92 -7.24 2.50 2.97
N ILE A 93 -7.60 3.05 1.82
CA ILE A 93 -8.34 2.36 0.76
C ILE A 93 -7.37 2.15 -0.39
N ILE A 94 -7.11 0.88 -0.70
CA ILE A 94 -6.25 0.47 -1.81
C ILE A 94 -7.13 -0.30 -2.79
N PRO A 95 -7.46 0.27 -3.95
CA PRO A 95 -8.18 -0.49 -4.97
C PRO A 95 -7.29 -1.62 -5.47
N PHE A 96 -7.91 -2.78 -5.68
CA PHE A 96 -7.30 -3.91 -6.38
C PHE A 96 -7.20 -3.57 -7.89
N ASP A 97 -6.65 -4.46 -8.71
CA ASP A 97 -6.47 -4.17 -10.14
C ASP A 97 -7.76 -3.72 -10.85
N GLU A 98 -7.61 -3.13 -12.05
CA GLU A 98 -8.69 -2.53 -12.84
C GLU A 98 -9.89 -3.47 -13.10
N GLY A 99 -9.73 -4.79 -13.01
CA GLY A 99 -10.80 -5.75 -13.22
C GLY A 99 -11.71 -5.93 -12.00
N ASN A 100 -11.30 -5.47 -10.81
CA ASN A 100 -11.98 -5.74 -9.54
C ASN A 100 -12.31 -7.24 -9.38
N GLN A 101 -11.55 -8.09 -10.06
CA GLN A 101 -11.78 -9.52 -10.11
C GLN A 101 -11.46 -10.04 -8.71
N PRO A 102 -12.32 -10.90 -8.13
CA PRO A 102 -11.87 -11.74 -7.04
C PRO A 102 -10.55 -12.37 -7.50
N THR A 103 -9.56 -12.40 -6.62
CA THR A 103 -8.53 -13.42 -6.77
C THR A 103 -9.26 -14.74 -7.03
N TYR A 104 -8.69 -15.64 -7.83
CA TYR A 104 -9.26 -16.98 -8.00
C TYR A 104 -9.48 -17.69 -6.64
N LEU A 105 -8.86 -17.16 -5.57
CA LEU A 105 -8.91 -17.55 -4.16
C LEU A 105 -10.00 -16.84 -3.31
N GLY A 106 -10.67 -15.80 -3.83
CA GLY A 106 -11.66 -15.01 -3.08
C GLY A 106 -11.06 -14.03 -2.05
N ASN A 107 -11.93 -13.21 -1.44
CA ASN A 107 -11.52 -12.15 -0.49
C ASN A 107 -10.99 -12.69 0.85
N SER A 108 -11.33 -13.93 1.22
CA SER A 108 -10.95 -14.56 2.48
C SER A 108 -9.48 -14.93 2.59
N GLU A 109 -8.77 -15.04 1.47
CA GLU A 109 -7.35 -15.40 1.43
C GLU A 109 -6.43 -14.18 1.22
N LYS A 110 -6.99 -12.98 1.33
CA LYS A 110 -6.23 -11.73 1.17
C LYS A 110 -5.51 -11.40 2.46
N VAL A 111 -4.19 -11.23 2.36
CA VAL A 111 -3.37 -10.67 3.44
C VAL A 111 -2.77 -9.34 3.02
N MET A 112 -2.63 -8.42 3.97
CA MET A 112 -1.83 -7.23 3.77
C MET A 112 -0.38 -7.56 4.09
N LEU A 113 0.53 -7.27 3.17
CA LEU A 113 1.97 -7.35 3.40
C LEU A 113 2.50 -5.93 3.63
N ARG A 114 3.38 -5.78 4.62
CA ARG A 114 4.08 -4.54 4.90
C ARG A 114 5.59 -4.76 4.80
N ALA A 115 6.26 -3.89 4.08
CA ALA A 115 7.71 -3.78 4.12
C ALA A 115 8.14 -3.28 5.51
N SER A 116 9.07 -4.01 6.14
CA SER A 116 9.65 -3.64 7.44
C SER A 116 10.72 -2.55 7.31
N ASP A 117 11.28 -2.39 6.10
CA ASP A 117 12.29 -1.39 5.74
C ASP A 117 11.82 -0.45 4.61
N GLU A 118 12.54 0.66 4.44
CA GLU A 118 12.26 1.68 3.40
C GLU A 118 12.66 1.21 1.99
N ARG A 119 13.41 0.12 1.88
CA ARG A 119 13.89 -0.45 0.61
C ARG A 119 12.91 -1.46 0.03
N GLY A 120 11.91 -1.90 0.80
CA GLY A 120 10.97 -2.94 0.38
C GLY A 120 11.62 -4.30 0.21
N LEU A 121 12.66 -4.62 1.00
CA LEU A 121 13.40 -5.89 0.85
C LEU A 121 12.93 -6.98 1.83
N ASP A 122 12.45 -6.61 3.01
CA ASP A 122 11.83 -7.52 3.97
C ASP A 122 10.32 -7.23 4.10
N TRP A 123 9.49 -8.20 3.70
CA TRP A 123 8.03 -8.10 3.72
C TRP A 123 7.43 -9.06 4.76
N ARG A 124 6.48 -8.56 5.54
CA ARG A 124 5.81 -9.35 6.59
C ARG A 124 4.30 -9.24 6.47
N VAL A 125 3.62 -10.34 6.80
CA VAL A 125 2.17 -10.34 6.94
C VAL A 125 1.78 -9.43 8.09
N VAL A 126 0.83 -8.52 7.83
CA VAL A 126 0.20 -7.70 8.85
C VAL A 126 -1.05 -8.46 9.33
N PRO A 127 -1.18 -8.73 10.63
CA PRO A 127 -2.42 -9.28 11.19
C PRO A 127 -3.58 -8.34 10.88
N GLY A 128 -4.67 -8.90 10.35
CA GLY A 128 -5.95 -8.20 10.12
C GLY A 128 -6.82 -8.16 11.35
#